data_AF-A0A2D6X885-F1
#
_entry.id   AF-A0A2D6X885-F1
#
_cell.length_a   1.000
_cell.length_b   1.000
_cell.length_c   1.000
_cell.angle_alpha   90.00
_cell.angle_beta   90.00
_cell.angle_gamma   90.00
#
_symmetry.space_group_name_H-M   'P 1'
#
loop_
_entity.id
_entity.type
_entity.pdbx_description
1 polymer ?
#
loop_
_entity_poly.entity_id
_entity_poly.type
_entity_poly.pdbx_seq_one_letter_code
_entity_poly.pdbx_strand_id
1 'polypeptide(L)'
;MATDTQIADDAQLIEMERMMRSAPEPGGLEGISMGDDGVEIRKTSVKSAGYVIMWNADTHEPSRFNMNSIRTKLREVFPADHPRRPGQPAWTARQPVEKPWYGGATCPLHASRPERRYYDEIGYPECSRINLPNDMEAREHLRKKHPATFRQMNEARAEVERLSQIEDRNINRSILAKLAGVELAPDPIPDPAPSVWEQPRDAPPAEEPAAPRVAKSKPPGEDGSSVYVCRKCQLTHQLTSGIGKRHKRHQVKN
;
A
#
# COMPACT_ATOMS: atom_id res chain seq x y z
N MET A 1 44.55 22.88 -12.54
CA MET A 1 44.11 21.69 -11.81
C MET A 1 42.65 21.89 -11.49
N ALA A 2 41.74 21.30 -12.27
CA ALA A 2 40.32 21.33 -11.94
C ALA A 2 40.13 20.56 -10.63
N THR A 3 39.42 21.14 -9.67
CA THR A 3 39.15 20.48 -8.38
C THR A 3 38.22 19.29 -8.63
N ASP A 4 38.37 18.20 -7.87
CA ASP A 4 37.59 16.95 -8.04
C ASP A 4 36.06 17.18 -8.06
N THR A 5 35.58 18.28 -7.47
CA THR A 5 34.18 18.74 -7.55
C THR A 5 33.75 19.22 -8.94
N GLN A 6 34.60 19.91 -9.70
CA GLN A 6 34.27 20.39 -11.05
C GLN A 6 34.16 19.22 -12.04
N ILE A 7 34.99 18.18 -11.88
CA ILE A 7 34.94 16.99 -12.73
C ILE A 7 33.66 16.17 -12.45
N ALA A 8 33.21 16.12 -11.19
CA ALA A 8 31.95 15.47 -10.82
C ALA A 8 30.73 16.21 -11.38
N ASP A 9 30.75 17.55 -11.34
CA ASP A 9 29.68 18.39 -11.90
C ASP A 9 29.56 18.22 -13.42
N ASP A 10 30.69 18.20 -14.14
CA ASP A 10 30.72 18.01 -15.59
C ASP A 10 30.21 16.61 -15.99
N ALA A 11 30.57 15.56 -15.23
CA ALA A 11 30.08 14.20 -15.48
C ALA A 11 28.57 14.07 -15.24
N GLN A 12 28.01 14.75 -14.23
CA GLN A 12 26.57 14.80 -14.00
C GLN A 12 25.83 15.60 -15.08
N LEU A 13 26.44 16.67 -15.61
CA LEU A 13 25.90 17.44 -16.71
C LEU A 13 25.81 16.62 -18.00
N ILE A 14 26.85 15.85 -18.31
CA ILE A 14 26.88 14.97 -19.50
C ILE A 14 25.81 13.87 -19.40
N GLU A 15 25.66 13.25 -18.23
CA GLU A 15 24.62 12.24 -18.03
C GLU A 15 23.21 12.85 -18.05
N MET A 16 23.05 14.07 -17.55
CA MET A 16 21.81 14.84 -17.69
C MET A 16 21.45 15.05 -19.17
N GLU A 17 22.40 15.44 -20.02
CA GLU A 17 22.14 15.61 -21.46
C GLU A 17 21.76 14.29 -22.14
N ARG A 18 22.35 13.17 -21.71
CA ARG A 18 21.97 11.84 -22.17
C ARG A 18 20.54 11.49 -21.78
N MET A 19 20.16 11.75 -20.53
CA MET A 19 18.81 11.50 -20.03
C MET A 19 17.76 12.38 -20.71
N MET A 20 18.10 13.64 -21.02
CA MET A 20 17.22 14.53 -21.77
C MET A 20 16.92 14.02 -23.17
N ARG A 21 17.89 13.37 -23.84
CA ARG A 21 17.67 12.82 -25.19
C ARG A 21 16.86 11.53 -25.19
N SER A 22 16.86 10.76 -24.10
CA SER A 22 16.17 9.47 -24.01
C SER A 22 14.78 9.53 -23.38
N ALA A 23 14.38 10.65 -22.78
CA ALA A 23 13.11 10.76 -22.08
C ALA A 23 11.93 10.77 -23.08
N PRO A 24 10.86 9.98 -22.84
CA PRO A 24 9.69 9.96 -23.70
C PRO A 24 8.96 11.32 -23.65
N GLU A 25 8.71 11.90 -24.81
CA GLU A 25 7.97 13.16 -24.97
C GLU A 25 6.48 12.95 -24.61
N PRO A 26 5.92 13.66 -23.61
CA PRO A 26 4.49 13.60 -23.36
C PRO A 26 3.71 14.29 -24.48
N GLY A 27 2.68 13.61 -24.99
CA GLY A 27 1.86 14.06 -26.12
C GLY A 27 1.38 15.51 -25.99
N GLY A 28 1.55 16.27 -27.07
CA GLY A 28 1.29 17.70 -27.12
C GLY A 28 -0.18 18.06 -26.95
N LEU A 29 -0.47 19.01 -26.07
CA LEU A 29 -1.72 19.76 -26.05
C LEU A 29 -1.45 21.11 -26.73
N GLU A 30 -1.87 21.25 -27.97
CA GLU A 30 -1.91 22.54 -28.66
C GLU A 30 -3.12 23.34 -28.18
N GLY A 31 -2.87 24.57 -27.71
CA GLY A 31 -3.92 25.49 -27.27
C GLY A 31 -3.41 26.92 -27.13
N ILE A 32 -3.83 27.78 -28.06
CA ILE A 32 -3.66 29.23 -27.99
C ILE A 32 -4.59 29.72 -26.87
N SER A 33 -4.07 30.46 -25.89
CA SER A 33 -4.92 31.20 -24.93
C SER A 33 -4.80 32.67 -25.29
N MET A 34 -5.92 33.30 -25.62
CA MET A 34 -6.04 34.76 -25.62
C MET A 34 -6.06 35.23 -24.17
N GLY A 35 -5.24 36.21 -23.83
CA GLY A 35 -5.40 37.01 -22.60
C GLY A 35 -6.38 38.15 -22.87
N ASP A 36 -7.11 38.59 -21.84
CA ASP A 36 -8.19 39.58 -21.92
C ASP A 36 -7.76 41.01 -22.36
N ASP A 37 -6.45 41.27 -22.51
CA ASP A 37 -5.92 42.61 -22.81
C ASP A 37 -5.48 42.81 -24.27
N GLY A 38 -5.83 41.91 -25.18
CA GLY A 38 -5.51 42.06 -26.62
C GLY A 38 -4.02 41.97 -26.97
N VAL A 39 -3.16 41.60 -26.02
CA VAL A 39 -1.74 41.35 -26.26
C VAL A 39 -1.56 39.90 -26.70
N GLU A 40 -1.12 39.70 -27.95
CA GLU A 40 -0.73 38.38 -28.45
C GLU A 40 0.56 37.90 -27.75
N ILE A 41 0.38 37.16 -26.65
CA ILE A 41 1.47 36.41 -26.06
C ILE A 41 1.73 35.21 -26.99
N ARG A 42 2.76 35.32 -27.83
CA ARG A 42 3.33 34.15 -28.54
C ARG A 42 3.77 33.14 -27.48
N LYS A 43 2.93 32.13 -27.23
CA LYS A 43 3.36 30.91 -26.54
C LYS A 43 4.40 30.26 -27.44
N THR A 44 5.68 30.54 -27.21
CA THR A 44 6.75 29.72 -27.74
C THR A 44 6.44 28.29 -27.34
N SER A 45 6.31 27.40 -28.33
CA SER A 45 5.90 26.02 -28.11
C SER A 45 6.73 25.44 -26.98
N VAL A 46 6.11 25.18 -25.82
CA VAL A 46 6.75 24.43 -24.76
C VAL A 46 6.88 23.03 -25.32
N LYS A 47 8.05 22.70 -25.87
CA LYS A 47 8.39 21.33 -26.22
C LYS A 47 8.13 20.52 -24.96
N SER A 48 7.21 19.58 -25.10
CA SER A 48 6.71 18.64 -24.12
C SER A 48 7.67 18.43 -22.94
N ALA A 49 7.21 18.73 -21.73
CA ALA A 49 7.99 18.55 -20.51
C ALA A 49 8.19 17.04 -20.23
N GLY A 50 9.23 16.44 -20.80
CA GLY A 50 9.63 15.07 -20.50
C GLY A 50 9.81 14.85 -19.00
N TYR A 51 9.61 13.62 -18.53
CA TYR A 51 9.92 13.25 -17.15
C TYR A 51 11.22 12.46 -17.11
N VAL A 52 12.10 12.81 -16.17
CA VAL A 52 13.35 12.09 -15.92
C VAL A 52 13.32 11.55 -14.50
N ILE A 53 13.81 10.32 -14.33
CA ILE A 53 14.01 9.71 -13.03
C ILE A 53 15.38 10.15 -12.53
N MET A 54 15.42 10.74 -11.34
CA MET A 54 16.66 11.04 -10.61
C MET A 54 16.64 10.31 -9.28
N TRP A 55 17.81 10.01 -8.74
CA TRP A 55 17.96 9.32 -7.48
C TRP A 55 18.42 10.29 -6.41
N ASN A 56 17.89 10.16 -5.19
CA ASN A 56 18.42 10.88 -4.03
C ASN A 56 19.79 10.29 -3.66
N ALA A 57 20.80 11.12 -3.42
CA ALA A 57 22.16 10.68 -3.14
C ALA A 57 22.37 10.04 -1.75
N ASP A 58 21.43 10.23 -0.80
CA ASP A 58 21.46 9.61 0.53
C ASP A 58 20.52 8.40 0.64
N THR A 59 19.26 8.55 0.22
CA THR A 59 18.28 7.44 0.34
C THR A 59 18.30 6.48 -0.84
N HIS A 60 18.94 6.87 -1.95
CA HIS A 60 18.97 6.15 -3.23
C HIS A 60 17.59 5.93 -3.87
N GLU A 61 16.55 6.60 -3.36
CA GLU A 61 15.19 6.44 -3.86
C GLU A 61 14.98 7.17 -5.20
N PRO A 62 14.29 6.52 -6.17
CA PRO A 62 13.98 7.15 -7.44
C PRO A 62 12.82 8.14 -7.30
N SER A 63 13.04 9.37 -7.75
CA SER A 63 12.03 10.43 -7.84
C SER A 63 11.86 10.87 -9.29
N ARG A 64 10.61 11.13 -9.70
CA ARG A 64 10.28 11.60 -11.05
C ARG A 64 10.24 13.12 -11.05
N PHE A 65 11.08 13.73 -11.86
CA PHE A 65 11.13 15.18 -12.03
C PHE A 65 10.76 15.58 -13.45
N ASN A 66 10.23 16.79 -13.58
CA ASN A 66 10.06 17.43 -14.87
C ASN A 66 11.45 17.79 -15.44
N MET A 67 11.65 17.58 -16.75
CA MET A 67 12.89 17.92 -17.46
C MET A 67 13.38 19.34 -17.15
N ASN A 68 12.45 20.28 -17.08
CA ASN A 68 12.76 21.69 -16.87
C ASN A 68 13.33 21.98 -15.47
N SER A 69 13.04 21.13 -14.48
CA SER A 69 13.53 21.31 -13.11
C SER A 69 14.85 20.60 -12.83
N ILE A 70 15.38 19.79 -13.75
CA ILE A 70 16.58 18.97 -13.50
C ILE A 70 17.79 19.84 -13.11
N ARG A 71 18.04 20.94 -13.85
CA ARG A 71 19.17 21.83 -13.58
C ARG A 71 19.11 22.47 -12.19
N THR A 72 17.91 22.84 -11.74
CA THR A 72 17.71 23.38 -10.39
C THR A 72 17.91 22.29 -9.35
N LYS A 73 17.39 21.07 -9.60
CA LYS A 73 17.53 19.94 -8.69
C LYS A 73 18.97 19.42 -8.55
N LEU A 74 19.76 19.38 -9.63
CA LEU A 74 21.17 18.97 -9.55
C LEU A 74 22.03 19.96 -8.74
N ARG A 75 21.63 21.24 -8.66
CA ARG A 75 22.30 22.25 -7.84
C ARG A 75 21.86 22.23 -6.38
N GLU A 76 20.79 21.50 -6.03
CA GLU A 76 20.40 21.35 -4.64
C GLU A 76 21.46 20.52 -3.92
N VAL A 77 22.10 21.14 -2.94
CA VAL A 77 23.06 20.49 -2.05
C VAL A 77 22.41 20.25 -0.70
N PHE A 78 22.86 19.21 -0.01
CA PHE A 78 22.45 18.99 1.37
C PHE A 78 22.92 20.14 2.27
N PRO A 79 22.12 20.55 3.27
CA PRO A 79 22.53 21.54 4.26
C PRO A 79 23.86 21.18 4.94
N ALA A 80 24.59 22.18 5.43
CA ALA A 80 25.85 21.98 6.16
C ALA A 80 25.68 21.12 7.42
N ASP A 81 24.47 21.13 8.01
CA ASP A 81 24.13 20.35 9.19
C ASP A 81 23.65 18.92 8.87
N HIS A 82 23.74 18.48 7.60
CA HIS A 82 23.27 17.16 7.21
C HIS A 82 24.19 16.05 7.78
N PRO A 83 23.66 15.05 8.49
CA PRO A 83 24.46 14.14 9.32
C PRO A 83 25.41 13.22 8.54
N ARG A 84 25.18 13.02 7.23
CA ARG A 84 25.95 12.05 6.42
C ARG A 84 26.73 12.66 5.28
N ARG A 85 26.24 13.77 4.72
CA ARG A 85 26.70 14.30 3.41
C ARG A 85 26.56 15.83 3.33
N PRO A 86 27.18 16.60 4.23
CA PRO A 86 27.04 18.05 4.23
C PRO A 86 27.66 18.66 2.95
N GLY A 87 26.94 19.57 2.28
CA GLY A 87 27.41 20.28 1.09
C GLY A 87 27.57 19.44 -0.19
N GLN A 88 27.21 18.15 -0.16
CA GLN A 88 27.20 17.27 -1.34
C GLN A 88 25.88 17.45 -2.13
N PRO A 89 25.84 17.15 -3.45
CA PRO A 89 24.62 17.22 -4.23
C PRO A 89 23.57 16.24 -3.69
N ALA A 90 22.35 16.74 -3.49
CA ALA A 90 21.24 15.97 -2.94
C ALA A 90 20.66 14.95 -3.94
N TRP A 91 20.81 15.23 -5.23
CA TRP A 91 20.26 14.43 -6.32
C TRP A 91 21.34 14.00 -7.27
N THR A 92 21.15 12.83 -7.89
CA THR A 92 22.09 12.28 -8.85
C THR A 92 21.32 11.64 -10.00
N ALA A 93 21.75 11.94 -11.23
CA ALA A 93 21.22 11.33 -12.44
C ALA A 93 21.73 9.90 -12.63
N ARG A 94 22.84 9.51 -12.01
CA ARG A 94 23.33 8.13 -12.08
C ARG A 94 22.55 7.22 -11.14
N GLN A 95 22.08 6.07 -11.64
CA GLN A 95 21.50 5.05 -10.78
C GLN A 95 22.56 4.55 -9.77
N PRO A 96 22.33 4.69 -8.45
CA PRO A 96 23.23 4.16 -7.44
C PRO A 96 23.24 2.63 -7.50
N VAL A 97 24.41 2.04 -7.28
CA VAL A 97 24.60 0.57 -7.25
C VAL A 97 23.99 -0.02 -5.99
N GLU A 98 24.01 0.73 -4.89
CA GLU A 98 23.41 0.36 -3.63
C GLU A 98 21.89 0.52 -3.68
N LYS A 99 21.15 -0.51 -3.25
CA LYS A 99 19.69 -0.47 -3.21
C LYS A 99 19.23 0.56 -2.17
N PRO A 100 18.07 1.22 -2.40
CA PRO A 100 17.47 2.09 -1.39
C PRO A 100 17.26 1.32 -0.10
N TRP A 101 17.54 1.96 1.03
CA TRP A 101 17.32 1.35 2.33
C TRP A 101 15.81 1.26 2.58
N TYR A 102 15.26 0.08 2.37
CA TYR A 102 13.94 -0.26 2.87
C TYR A 102 14.14 -1.01 4.18
N GLY A 103 13.56 -0.52 5.28
CA GLY A 103 13.70 -1.21 6.57
C GLY A 103 13.14 -2.63 6.51
N GLY A 104 13.52 -3.45 7.48
CA GLY A 104 13.12 -4.87 7.54
C GLY A 104 11.78 -5.13 8.24
N ALA A 105 11.08 -4.09 8.69
CA ALA A 105 9.86 -4.28 9.46
C ALA A 105 8.74 -4.80 8.55
N THR A 106 8.02 -5.83 9.02
CA THR A 106 6.84 -6.38 8.36
C THR A 106 5.58 -5.93 9.08
N CYS A 107 4.47 -5.82 8.34
CA CYS A 107 3.15 -5.58 8.95
C CYS A 107 2.83 -6.69 9.98
N PRO A 108 2.15 -6.40 11.11
CA PRO A 108 1.72 -7.44 12.05
C PRO A 108 0.87 -8.54 11.42
N LEU A 109 0.14 -8.22 10.35
CA LEU A 109 -0.69 -9.17 9.58
C LEU A 109 0.08 -9.88 8.45
N HIS A 110 1.40 -9.78 8.40
CA HIS A 110 2.21 -10.41 7.36
C HIS A 110 2.33 -11.93 7.57
N ALA A 111 2.35 -12.69 6.47
CA ALA A 111 2.45 -14.17 6.48
C ALA A 111 3.63 -14.70 7.29
N SER A 112 4.76 -14.00 7.26
CA SER A 112 6.00 -14.43 7.90
C SER A 112 6.05 -14.19 9.41
N ARG A 113 5.04 -13.53 10.01
CA ARG A 113 5.01 -13.27 11.46
C ARG A 113 4.58 -14.53 12.21
N PRO A 114 5.17 -14.84 13.38
CA PRO A 114 4.82 -16.04 14.14
C PRO A 114 3.37 -16.02 14.63
N GLU A 115 2.83 -14.84 14.92
CA GLU A 115 1.45 -14.61 15.35
C GLU A 115 0.42 -14.78 14.21
N ARG A 116 0.86 -15.04 12.98
CA ARG A 116 -0.03 -15.13 11.81
C ARG A 116 -1.13 -16.16 12.01
N ARG A 117 -0.79 -17.34 12.56
CA ARG A 117 -1.74 -18.41 12.82
C ARG A 117 -2.89 -17.98 13.73
N TYR A 118 -2.58 -17.22 14.78
CA TYR A 118 -3.59 -16.67 15.69
C TYR A 118 -4.51 -15.69 14.96
N TYR A 119 -3.95 -14.82 14.13
CA TYR A 119 -4.74 -13.88 13.33
C TYR A 119 -5.59 -14.56 12.25
N ASP A 120 -5.12 -15.67 11.67
CA ASP A 120 -5.88 -16.49 10.74
C ASP A 120 -7.10 -17.14 11.41
N GLU A 121 -6.94 -17.65 12.63
CA GLU A 121 -8.02 -18.23 13.43
C GLU A 121 -9.12 -17.21 13.75
N ILE A 122 -8.75 -15.93 13.94
CA ILE A 122 -9.68 -14.81 14.14
C ILE A 122 -10.33 -14.33 12.82
N GLY A 123 -9.76 -14.74 11.68
CA GLY A 123 -10.23 -14.34 10.34
C GLY A 123 -9.66 -13.01 9.85
N TYR A 124 -8.48 -12.59 10.31
CA TYR A 124 -7.83 -11.39 9.82
C TYR A 124 -7.16 -11.57 8.45
N PRO A 125 -7.29 -10.58 7.55
CA PRO A 125 -6.70 -10.64 6.21
C PRO A 125 -5.18 -10.72 6.24
N GLU A 126 -4.60 -11.31 5.20
CA GLU A 126 -3.17 -11.31 4.96
C GLU A 126 -2.68 -10.02 4.33
N CYS A 127 -1.60 -9.47 4.88
CA CYS A 127 -0.92 -8.32 4.32
C CYS A 127 0.38 -8.77 3.65
N SER A 128 0.57 -8.43 2.37
CA SER A 128 1.77 -8.74 1.59
C SER A 128 2.88 -7.70 1.71
N ARG A 129 2.70 -6.64 2.52
CA ARG A 129 3.70 -5.58 2.65
C ARG A 129 4.89 -6.05 3.46
N ILE A 130 5.96 -6.36 2.74
CA ILE A 130 7.31 -6.59 3.23
C ILE A 130 8.14 -5.33 2.94
N ASN A 131 9.00 -4.92 3.87
CA ASN A 131 9.87 -3.74 3.80
C ASN A 131 9.27 -2.39 4.25
N LEU A 132 8.86 -2.29 5.51
CA LEU A 132 8.62 -1.01 6.17
C LEU A 132 9.89 -0.53 6.91
N PRO A 133 10.21 0.78 6.84
CA PRO A 133 11.35 1.40 7.53
C PRO A 133 11.47 1.07 9.02
N ASN A 134 10.36 1.13 9.76
CA ASN A 134 10.33 0.91 11.20
C ASN A 134 8.98 0.33 11.65
N ASP A 135 8.92 -0.22 12.86
CA ASP A 135 7.70 -0.72 13.50
C ASP A 135 6.62 0.36 13.64
N MET A 136 7.01 1.62 13.86
CA MET A 136 6.06 2.74 13.90
C MET A 136 5.35 2.93 12.56
N GLU A 137 6.08 2.79 11.45
CA GLU A 137 5.48 2.83 10.12
C GLU A 137 4.66 1.58 9.83
N ALA A 138 5.05 0.41 10.36
CA ALA A 138 4.23 -0.80 10.30
C ALA A 138 2.88 -0.62 11.02
N ARG A 139 2.88 0.04 12.18
CA ARG A 139 1.64 0.41 12.90
C ARG A 139 0.82 1.42 12.12
N GLU A 140 1.45 2.43 11.52
CA GLU A 140 0.72 3.40 10.72
C GLU A 140 0.15 2.79 9.44
N HIS A 141 0.88 1.88 8.80
CA HIS A 141 0.41 1.09 7.69
C HIS A 141 -0.82 0.27 8.08
N LEU A 142 -0.77 -0.42 9.22
CA LEU A 142 -1.92 -1.15 9.75
C LEU A 142 -3.12 -0.21 9.96
N ARG A 143 -2.91 0.96 10.58
CA ARG A 143 -3.94 1.99 10.79
C ARG A 143 -4.57 2.50 9.48
N LYS A 144 -3.76 2.75 8.44
CA LYS A 144 -4.19 3.35 7.17
C LYS A 144 -4.77 2.33 6.19
N LYS A 145 -4.18 1.14 6.10
CA LYS A 145 -4.54 0.11 5.11
C LYS A 145 -5.50 -0.94 5.65
N HIS A 146 -5.49 -1.18 6.96
CA HIS A 146 -6.37 -2.15 7.61
C HIS A 146 -7.11 -1.51 8.80
N PRO A 147 -7.95 -0.48 8.56
CA PRO A 147 -8.57 0.29 9.63
C PRO A 147 -9.52 -0.55 10.51
N ALA A 148 -10.18 -1.57 9.94
CA ALA A 148 -11.10 -2.42 10.69
C ALA A 148 -10.36 -3.34 11.69
N THR A 149 -9.33 -4.05 11.22
CA THR A 149 -8.52 -4.92 12.09
C THR A 149 -7.75 -4.10 13.12
N PHE A 150 -7.29 -2.90 12.74
CA PHE A 150 -6.61 -1.99 13.67
C PHE A 150 -7.53 -1.58 14.83
N ARG A 151 -8.80 -1.28 14.56
CA ARG A 151 -9.78 -0.94 15.62
C ARG A 151 -9.98 -2.12 16.58
N GLN A 152 -10.22 -3.30 16.04
CA GLN A 152 -10.43 -4.51 16.85
C GLN A 152 -9.19 -4.87 17.68
N MET A 153 -7.99 -4.77 17.10
CA MET A 153 -6.73 -4.99 17.83
C MET A 153 -6.54 -3.97 18.95
N ASN A 154 -6.90 -2.71 18.73
CA ASN A 154 -6.81 -1.69 19.78
C ASN A 154 -7.87 -1.86 20.87
N GLU A 155 -9.09 -2.28 20.51
CA GLU A 155 -10.15 -2.60 21.47
C GLU A 155 -9.71 -3.78 22.35
N ALA A 156 -9.18 -4.84 21.74
CA ALA A 156 -8.64 -5.99 22.48
C ALA A 156 -7.49 -5.58 23.41
N ARG A 157 -6.55 -4.73 22.95
CA ARG A 157 -5.47 -4.21 23.79
C ARG A 157 -5.97 -3.35 24.95
N ALA A 158 -6.93 -2.46 24.68
CA ALA A 158 -7.52 -1.61 25.70
C ALA A 158 -8.25 -2.44 26.77
N GLU A 159 -8.89 -3.54 26.38
CA GLU A 159 -9.56 -4.43 27.33
C GLU A 159 -8.55 -5.17 28.22
N VAL A 160 -7.49 -5.72 27.62
CA VAL A 160 -6.40 -6.34 28.39
C VAL A 160 -5.76 -5.36 29.37
N GLU A 161 -5.53 -4.11 28.95
CA GLU A 161 -4.97 -3.07 29.81
C GLU A 161 -5.92 -2.67 30.97
N ARG A 162 -7.23 -2.64 30.72
CA ARG A 162 -8.21 -2.41 31.80
C ARG A 162 -8.19 -3.53 32.82
N LEU A 163 -8.16 -4.78 32.35
CA LEU A 163 -8.13 -5.95 33.22
C LEU A 163 -6.85 -5.96 34.06
N SER A 164 -5.69 -5.69 33.46
CA SER A 164 -4.42 -5.61 34.19
C SER A 164 -4.43 -4.49 35.24
N GLN A 165 -5.04 -3.34 34.96
CA GLN A 165 -5.18 -2.25 35.95
C GLN A 165 -6.07 -2.65 37.14
N ILE A 166 -7.12 -3.44 36.92
CA ILE A 166 -7.98 -3.96 37.99
C ILE A 166 -7.19 -4.98 38.83
N GLU A 167 -6.47 -5.88 38.18
CA GLU A 167 -5.58 -6.85 38.84
C GLU A 167 -4.52 -6.15 39.69
N ASP A 168 -3.85 -5.13 39.16
CA ASP A 168 -2.84 -4.35 39.88
C ASP A 168 -3.43 -3.66 41.12
N ARG A 169 -4.63 -3.07 40.99
CA ARG A 169 -5.34 -2.48 42.13
C ARG A 169 -5.67 -3.52 43.19
N ASN A 170 -6.13 -4.70 42.77
CA ASN A 170 -6.43 -5.81 43.66
C ASN A 170 -5.18 -6.34 44.37
N ILE A 171 -4.08 -6.50 43.63
CA ILE A 171 -2.78 -6.92 44.18
C ILE A 171 -2.31 -5.90 45.22
N ASN A 172 -2.29 -4.61 44.86
CA ASN A 172 -1.87 -3.54 45.77
C ASN A 172 -2.75 -3.46 47.02
N ARG A 173 -4.07 -3.58 46.86
CA ARG A 173 -5.01 -3.62 47.98
C ARG A 173 -4.75 -4.82 48.88
N SER A 174 -4.53 -6.00 48.31
CA SER A 174 -4.24 -7.22 49.08
C SER A 174 -2.91 -7.15 49.84
N ILE A 175 -1.88 -6.53 49.27
CA ILE A 175 -0.58 -6.34 49.92
C ILE A 175 -0.72 -5.37 51.10
N LEU A 176 -1.39 -4.23 50.90
CA LEU A 176 -1.64 -3.26 51.97
C LEU A 176 -2.52 -3.84 53.09
N ALA A 177 -3.54 -4.63 52.73
CA ALA A 177 -4.41 -5.32 53.67
C ALA A 177 -3.62 -6.29 54.57
N LYS A 178 -2.74 -7.11 53.98
CA LYS A 178 -1.85 -8.02 54.72
C LYS A 178 -0.87 -7.27 55.63
N LEU A 179 -0.33 -6.13 55.19
CA LEU A 179 0.53 -5.28 56.03
C LEU A 179 -0.23 -4.64 57.19
N ALA A 180 -1.49 -4.29 57.00
CA ALA A 180 -2.36 -3.70 58.01
C ALA A 180 -3.02 -4.72 58.95
N GLY A 181 -2.85 -6.03 58.70
CA GLY A 181 -3.48 -7.10 59.49
C GLY A 181 -4.99 -7.22 59.30
N VAL A 182 -5.54 -6.67 58.21
CA VAL A 182 -6.96 -6.70 57.87
C VAL A 182 -7.13 -7.50 56.58
N GLU A 183 -8.00 -8.51 56.55
CA GLU A 183 -8.36 -9.17 55.30
C GLU A 183 -9.43 -8.36 54.56
N LEU A 184 -9.10 -7.89 53.36
CA LEU A 184 -10.03 -7.23 52.45
C LEU A 184 -10.34 -8.15 51.28
N ALA A 185 -11.62 -8.35 50.98
CA ALA A 185 -12.04 -9.07 49.79
C ALA A 185 -11.56 -8.31 48.53
N PRO A 186 -11.05 -9.03 47.50
CA PRO A 186 -10.68 -8.41 46.23
C PRO A 186 -11.92 -7.86 45.53
N ASP A 187 -11.76 -6.78 44.77
CA ASP A 187 -12.85 -6.29 43.92
C ASP A 187 -13.12 -7.33 42.82
N PRO A 188 -14.41 -7.57 42.46
CA PRO A 188 -14.74 -8.54 41.44
C PRO A 188 -14.10 -8.12 40.12
N ILE A 189 -13.21 -8.97 39.59
CA ILE A 189 -12.69 -8.81 38.24
C ILE A 189 -13.88 -9.11 37.33
N PRO A 190 -14.31 -8.16 36.46
CA PRO A 190 -15.35 -8.46 35.50
C PRO A 190 -14.85 -9.62 34.64
N ASP A 191 -15.63 -10.71 34.57
CA ASP A 191 -15.31 -11.80 33.65
C ASP A 191 -15.14 -11.18 32.26
N PRO A 192 -14.03 -11.46 31.55
CA PRO A 192 -13.91 -10.99 30.18
C PRO A 192 -15.15 -11.49 29.45
N ALA A 193 -15.87 -10.58 28.78
CA ALA A 193 -17.13 -10.90 28.11
C ALA A 193 -16.95 -12.25 27.40
N PRO A 194 -17.87 -13.23 27.62
CA PRO A 194 -17.66 -14.60 27.20
C PRO A 194 -17.23 -14.55 25.74
N SER A 195 -16.01 -15.03 25.48
CA SER A 195 -15.53 -15.03 24.12
C SER A 195 -16.59 -15.80 23.32
N VAL A 196 -16.98 -15.30 22.16
CA VAL A 196 -17.92 -15.99 21.25
C VAL A 196 -17.40 -17.40 20.87
N TRP A 197 -16.20 -17.76 21.33
CA TRP A 197 -15.40 -18.93 21.03
C TRP A 197 -15.31 -19.96 22.17
N GLU A 198 -15.92 -19.73 23.33
CA GLU A 198 -16.21 -20.83 24.27
C GLU A 198 -17.44 -21.61 23.79
N GLN A 199 -17.29 -22.28 22.65
CA GLN A 199 -18.19 -23.37 22.31
C GLN A 199 -17.84 -24.59 23.18
N PRO A 200 -18.84 -25.35 23.65
CA PRO A 200 -18.60 -26.58 24.38
C PRO A 200 -17.70 -27.49 23.52
N ARG A 201 -16.53 -27.84 24.05
CA ARG A 201 -15.55 -28.76 23.42
C ARG A 201 -16.13 -30.16 23.17
N ASP A 202 -17.32 -30.43 23.69
CA ASP A 202 -18.02 -31.71 23.66
C ASP A 202 -19.17 -31.77 22.64
N ALA A 203 -19.25 -30.82 21.69
CA ALA A 203 -20.08 -31.06 20.53
C ALA A 203 -19.55 -32.32 19.81
N PRO A 204 -20.36 -33.37 19.62
CA PRO A 204 -19.94 -34.56 18.89
C PRO A 204 -19.40 -34.10 17.53
N PRO A 205 -18.30 -34.70 17.03
CA PRO A 205 -17.69 -34.28 15.78
C PRO A 205 -18.80 -34.24 14.74
N ALA A 206 -19.06 -33.05 14.19
CA ALA A 206 -20.01 -32.88 13.12
C ALA A 206 -19.61 -33.90 12.05
N GLU A 207 -20.51 -34.83 11.74
CA GLU A 207 -20.34 -35.78 10.65
C GLU A 207 -19.81 -35.01 9.44
N GLU A 208 -18.64 -35.42 8.96
CA GLU A 208 -17.95 -34.77 7.85
C GLU A 208 -18.99 -34.47 6.75
N PRO A 209 -19.14 -33.21 6.29
CA PRO A 209 -20.00 -32.96 5.15
C PRO A 209 -19.43 -33.79 4.01
N ALA A 210 -20.19 -34.80 3.61
CA ALA A 210 -19.85 -35.73 2.55
C ALA A 210 -19.22 -34.94 1.41
N ALA A 211 -17.98 -35.30 1.07
CA ALA A 211 -17.16 -34.64 0.07
C ALA A 211 -18.04 -34.18 -1.10
N PRO A 212 -17.92 -32.91 -1.56
CA PRO A 212 -18.72 -32.45 -2.69
C PRO A 212 -18.49 -33.44 -3.82
N ARG A 213 -19.55 -34.17 -4.19
CA ARG A 213 -19.52 -35.08 -5.32
C ARG A 213 -18.97 -34.28 -6.48
N VAL A 214 -17.78 -34.65 -6.93
CA VAL A 214 -17.12 -34.07 -8.10
C VAL A 214 -18.16 -34.11 -9.21
N ALA A 215 -18.71 -32.93 -9.53
CA ALA A 215 -19.59 -32.78 -10.66
C ALA A 215 -18.76 -33.19 -11.87
N LYS A 216 -19.13 -34.33 -12.47
CA LYS A 216 -18.51 -34.85 -13.69
C LYS A 216 -18.38 -33.68 -14.66
N SER A 217 -17.15 -33.29 -14.95
CA SER A 217 -16.86 -32.35 -16.01
C SER A 217 -17.48 -32.90 -17.29
N LYS A 218 -18.41 -32.13 -17.84
CA LYS A 218 -19.02 -32.39 -19.13
C LYS A 218 -17.91 -32.42 -20.19
N PRO A 219 -17.84 -33.43 -21.08
CA PRO A 219 -16.81 -33.48 -22.11
C PRO A 219 -16.92 -32.25 -23.04
N PRO A 220 -15.78 -31.76 -23.59
CA PRO A 220 -15.77 -30.61 -24.47
C PRO A 220 -16.28 -31.04 -25.85
N GLY A 221 -17.54 -30.76 -26.12
CA GLY A 221 -18.17 -31.02 -27.41
C GLY A 221 -19.66 -30.74 -27.32
N GLU A 222 -20.16 -29.91 -28.24
CA GLU A 222 -21.54 -29.39 -28.29
C GLU A 222 -21.88 -28.27 -27.29
N ASP A 223 -21.04 -27.23 -27.24
CA ASP A 223 -21.54 -25.91 -26.86
C ASP A 223 -22.36 -25.36 -28.03
N GLY A 224 -23.68 -25.49 -27.92
CA GLY A 224 -24.68 -24.78 -28.73
C GLY A 224 -24.57 -23.26 -28.55
N SER A 225 -23.45 -22.70 -29.00
CA SER A 225 -23.20 -21.26 -29.05
C SER A 225 -24.08 -20.68 -30.15
N SER A 226 -25.34 -20.45 -29.80
CA SER A 226 -26.26 -19.69 -30.66
C SER A 226 -25.68 -18.29 -30.85
N VAL A 227 -25.18 -18.05 -32.06
CA VAL A 227 -24.81 -16.72 -32.53
C VAL A 227 -26.08 -16.06 -33.01
N TYR A 228 -26.33 -14.82 -32.59
CA TYR A 228 -27.48 -14.05 -33.07
C TYR A 228 -27.05 -12.65 -33.47
N VAL A 229 -27.76 -12.06 -34.44
CA VAL A 229 -27.53 -10.68 -34.88
C VAL A 229 -28.43 -9.75 -34.07
N CYS A 230 -27.83 -8.76 -33.43
CA CYS A 230 -28.59 -7.73 -32.71
C CYS A 230 -29.24 -6.77 -33.72
N ARG A 231 -30.57 -6.63 -33.73
CA ARG A 231 -31.27 -5.72 -34.66
C ARG A 231 -30.84 -4.25 -34.54
N LYS A 232 -30.40 -3.81 -33.35
CA LYS A 232 -30.07 -2.41 -33.08
C LYS A 232 -28.69 -2.01 -33.58
N CYS A 233 -27.69 -2.88 -33.42
CA CYS A 233 -26.31 -2.59 -33.83
C CYS A 233 -25.82 -3.43 -35.02
N GLN A 234 -26.66 -4.35 -35.52
CA GLN A 234 -26.39 -5.26 -36.65
C GLN A 234 -25.14 -6.15 -36.51
N LEU A 235 -24.55 -6.23 -35.33
CA LEU A 235 -23.39 -7.07 -35.03
C LEU A 235 -23.83 -8.46 -34.54
N THR A 236 -23.03 -9.47 -34.90
CA THR A 236 -23.15 -10.85 -34.44
C THR A 236 -22.56 -11.01 -33.04
N HIS A 237 -23.34 -11.55 -32.11
CA HIS A 237 -22.91 -11.78 -30.73
C HIS A 237 -23.09 -13.25 -30.33
N GLN A 238 -22.16 -13.73 -29.51
CA GLN A 238 -22.27 -15.02 -28.83
C GLN A 238 -23.00 -14.85 -27.49
N LEU A 239 -24.05 -15.65 -27.29
CA LEU A 239 -24.92 -15.62 -26.10
C LEU A 239 -24.20 -15.93 -24.77
N THR A 240 -23.08 -16.66 -24.83
CA THR A 240 -22.26 -17.02 -23.67
C THR A 240 -21.44 -15.84 -23.16
N SER A 241 -21.11 -14.86 -24.02
CA SER A 241 -20.34 -13.68 -23.65
C SER A 241 -21.16 -12.69 -22.81
N GLY A 242 -20.51 -12.02 -21.84
CA GLY A 242 -21.14 -10.98 -21.02
C GLY A 242 -21.64 -9.78 -21.83
N ILE A 243 -21.11 -9.57 -23.04
CA ILE A 243 -21.56 -8.54 -24.00
C ILE A 243 -22.82 -9.02 -24.73
N GLY A 244 -22.84 -10.27 -25.21
CA GLY A 244 -24.01 -10.88 -25.84
C GLY A 244 -25.24 -10.89 -24.92
N LYS A 245 -25.10 -11.26 -23.65
CA LYS A 245 -26.24 -11.25 -22.70
C LYS A 245 -26.91 -9.87 -22.56
N ARG A 246 -26.13 -8.77 -22.63
CA ARG A 246 -26.65 -7.40 -22.59
C ARG A 246 -27.39 -7.04 -23.88
N HIS A 247 -26.86 -7.46 -25.02
CA HIS A 247 -27.43 -7.15 -26.33
C HIS A 247 -28.66 -8.00 -26.67
N LYS A 248 -28.88 -9.14 -26.01
CA LYS A 248 -30.07 -9.98 -26.21
C LYS A 248 -31.36 -9.26 -25.83
N ARG A 249 -31.30 -8.32 -24.86
CA ARG A 249 -32.44 -7.51 -24.43
C ARG A 249 -33.00 -6.63 -25.55
N HIS A 250 -32.21 -6.35 -26.60
CA HIS A 250 -32.66 -5.59 -27.77
C HIS A 250 -33.47 -6.43 -28.77
N GLN A 251 -33.53 -7.76 -28.63
CA GLN A 251 -34.37 -8.60 -29.51
C GLN A 251 -35.81 -8.74 -29.02
N VAL A 252 -36.12 -8.44 -27.75
CA VAL A 252 -37.42 -8.75 -27.12
C VAL A 252 -38.44 -7.61 -27.22
N LYS A 253 -38.08 -6.45 -27.78
CA LYS A 253 -39.02 -5.34 -27.98
C LYS A 253 -39.57 -5.33 -29.41
N ASN A 254 -40.66 -6.07 -29.61
CA ASN A 254 -41.75 -5.67 -30.50
C ASN A 254 -42.85 -5.06 -29.62
#